data_AF-A0A7S1GQI9-F1
#
_entry.id   AF-A0A7S1GQI9-F1
#
_cell.length_a   1.000
_cell.length_b   1.000
_cell.length_c   1.000
_cell.angle_alpha   90.00
_cell.angle_beta   90.00
_cell.angle_gamma   90.00
#
_symmetry.space_group_name_H-M   'P 1'
#
loop_
_entity.id
_entity.type
_entity.pdbx_description
1 polymer ?
#
loop_
_entity_poly.entity_id
_entity_poly.type
_entity_poly.pdbx_seq_one_letter_code
_entity_poly.pdbx_strand_id
1 'polypeptide(L)'
;TGDRTWRTWIDYDKFQELAARNAADPEFTFRVEDYTAETPQWALMGAAEEGFDPTDTRHRKKKKHPKYTQFDAEGVPTHDHNNVELARDERNRLKKLMENKRNEIGCGTTVTELRGGEKAIQDASLMFRGMVISK
;
A
#
# COMPACT_ATOMS: atom_id res chain seq x y z
N THR A 1 27.29 -23.35 -23.77
CA THR A 1 26.18 -22.40 -23.57
C THR A 1 25.98 -22.31 -22.08
N GLY A 2 26.49 -21.25 -21.44
CA GLY A 2 26.45 -21.13 -19.98
C GLY A 2 25.23 -20.31 -19.58
N ASP A 3 24.23 -20.96 -18.98
CA ASP A 3 23.07 -20.25 -18.45
C ASP A 3 23.52 -19.37 -17.27
N ARG A 4 23.37 -18.06 -17.41
CA ARG A 4 23.72 -17.09 -16.38
C ARG A 4 22.56 -17.00 -15.39
N THR A 5 22.66 -17.70 -14.26
CA THR A 5 21.66 -17.65 -13.19
C THR A 5 21.75 -16.34 -12.41
N TRP A 6 20.62 -15.82 -11.96
CA TRP A 6 20.57 -14.62 -11.12
C TRP A 6 20.94 -15.01 -9.68
N ARG A 7 21.81 -14.20 -9.05
CA ARG A 7 22.29 -14.42 -7.68
C ARG A 7 22.03 -13.19 -6.82
N THR A 8 20.76 -12.91 -6.57
CA THR A 8 20.33 -11.72 -5.82
C THR A 8 20.07 -12.00 -4.33
N TRP A 9 20.13 -13.26 -3.90
CA TRP A 9 19.84 -13.65 -2.52
C TRP A 9 21.08 -13.74 -1.65
N ILE A 10 20.91 -13.48 -0.36
CA ILE A 10 21.96 -13.59 0.65
C ILE A 10 21.77 -14.92 1.37
N ASP A 11 22.79 -15.76 1.34
CA ASP A 11 22.92 -16.89 2.26
C ASP A 11 23.32 -16.32 3.63
N TYR A 12 22.33 -16.12 4.50
CA TYR A 12 22.54 -15.48 5.79
C TYR A 12 23.40 -16.33 6.73
N ASP A 13 23.29 -17.66 6.67
CA ASP A 13 24.11 -18.54 7.51
C ASP A 13 25.58 -18.38 7.12
N LYS A 14 25.87 -18.45 5.82
CA LYS A 14 27.23 -18.24 5.29
C LYS A 14 27.75 -16.83 5.56
N PHE A 15 26.90 -15.81 5.36
CA PHE A 15 27.27 -14.43 5.68
C PHE A 15 27.63 -14.26 7.16
N GLN A 16 26.82 -14.81 8.07
CA GLN A 16 27.07 -14.72 9.51
C GLN A 16 28.38 -15.41 9.91
N GLU A 17 28.68 -16.58 9.34
CA GLU A 17 29.96 -17.25 9.57
C GLU A 17 31.16 -16.43 9.09
N LEU A 18 31.08 -15.87 7.88
CA LEU A 18 32.15 -15.06 7.29
C LEU A 18 32.36 -13.76 8.07
N ALA A 19 31.26 -13.11 8.47
CA ALA A 19 31.28 -11.92 9.30
C ALA A 19 31.90 -12.19 10.68
N ALA A 20 31.53 -13.31 11.32
CA ALA A 20 32.11 -13.72 12.61
C ALA A 20 33.62 -13.99 12.50
N ARG A 21 34.07 -14.63 11.40
CA ARG A 21 35.50 -14.85 11.14
C ARG A 21 36.27 -13.55 10.92
N ASN A 22 35.75 -12.63 10.11
CA ASN A 22 36.37 -11.31 9.91
C ASN A 22 36.42 -10.47 11.19
N ALA A 23 35.43 -10.61 12.08
CA ALA A 23 35.43 -9.95 13.38
C ALA A 23 36.49 -10.53 14.34
N ALA A 24 36.77 -11.84 14.27
CA ALA A 24 37.78 -12.50 15.07
C ALA A 24 39.20 -12.31 14.52
N ASP A 25 39.35 -12.24 13.20
CA ASP A 25 40.60 -12.09 12.48
C ASP A 25 40.51 -10.89 11.50
N PRO A 26 41.13 -9.75 11.84
CA PRO A 26 41.16 -8.56 10.98
C PRO A 26 41.83 -8.75 9.62
N GLU A 27 42.64 -9.80 9.43
CA GLU A 27 43.32 -10.09 8.16
C GLU A 27 42.42 -10.89 7.20
N PHE A 28 41.48 -11.68 7.74
CA PHE A 28 40.50 -12.41 6.93
C PHE A 28 39.50 -11.45 6.30
N THR A 29 39.39 -11.43 4.97
CA THR A 29 38.37 -10.65 4.24
C THR A 29 37.56 -11.54 3.32
N PHE A 30 36.31 -11.16 3.04
CA PHE A 30 35.42 -11.89 2.15
C PHE A 30 34.65 -10.93 1.25
N ARG A 31 34.15 -11.45 0.12
CA ARG A 31 33.48 -10.68 -0.93
C ARG A 31 32.00 -11.04 -1.04
N VAL A 32 31.28 -10.28 -1.86
CA VAL A 32 29.85 -10.49 -2.12
C VAL A 32 29.58 -11.86 -2.72
N GLU A 33 30.48 -12.35 -3.58
CA GLU A 33 30.35 -13.66 -4.21
C GLU A 33 30.41 -14.82 -3.20
N ASP A 34 31.01 -14.59 -2.03
CA ASP A 34 31.21 -15.62 -1.02
C ASP A 34 29.93 -15.97 -0.27
N TYR A 35 28.95 -15.07 -0.17
CA TYR A 35 27.69 -15.32 0.55
C TYR A 35 26.44 -15.14 -0.31
N THR A 36 26.57 -14.84 -1.59
CA THR A 36 25.41 -14.71 -2.48
C THR A 36 24.92 -16.08 -2.96
N ALA A 37 23.63 -16.32 -2.80
CA ALA A 37 22.90 -17.49 -3.26
C ALA A 37 22.15 -17.19 -4.56
N GLU A 38 21.69 -18.26 -5.22
CA GLU A 38 20.82 -18.14 -6.39
C GLU A 38 19.47 -17.54 -6.01
N THR A 39 18.92 -16.73 -6.91
CA THR A 39 17.58 -16.15 -6.75
C THR A 39 16.55 -17.29 -6.75
N PRO A 40 15.71 -17.42 -5.70
CA PRO A 40 14.69 -18.46 -5.66
C PRO A 40 13.72 -18.37 -6.83
N GLN A 41 13.19 -19.51 -7.26
CA GLN A 41 12.32 -19.60 -8.44
C GLN A 41 11.09 -18.68 -8.35
N TRP A 42 10.49 -18.58 -7.16
CA TRP A 42 9.31 -17.73 -6.89
C TRP A 42 9.60 -16.22 -6.98
N ALA A 43 10.88 -15.84 -6.87
CA ALA A 43 11.35 -14.46 -6.95
C ALA A 43 11.78 -14.05 -8.37
N LEU A 44 11.78 -14.98 -9.34
CA LEU A 44 12.11 -14.69 -10.73
C LEU A 44 10.95 -13.97 -11.45
N MET A 45 11.29 -13.19 -12.47
CA MET A 45 10.30 -12.53 -13.30
C MET A 45 9.41 -13.57 -14.00
N GLY A 46 8.09 -13.44 -13.86
CA GLY A 46 7.12 -14.37 -14.45
C GLY A 46 6.88 -15.64 -13.65
N ALA A 47 7.42 -15.75 -12.42
CA ALA A 47 7.09 -16.82 -11.50
C ALA A 47 5.59 -16.82 -11.16
N ALA A 48 5.02 -18.01 -10.94
CA ALA A 48 3.59 -18.19 -10.65
C ALA A 48 3.17 -17.55 -9.32
N GLU A 49 4.14 -17.42 -8.41
CA GLU A 49 3.99 -16.87 -7.07
C GLU A 49 4.04 -15.34 -7.05
N GLU A 50 4.29 -14.69 -8.20
CA GLU A 50 4.33 -13.23 -8.36
C GLU A 50 5.31 -12.53 -7.40
N GLY A 51 6.42 -13.20 -7.03
CA GLY A 51 7.39 -12.67 -6.07
C GLY A 51 7.00 -12.84 -4.60
N PHE A 52 5.95 -13.61 -4.30
CA PHE A 52 5.56 -13.95 -2.93
C PHE A 52 6.23 -15.26 -2.50
N ASP A 53 6.88 -15.27 -1.35
CA ASP A 53 7.50 -16.49 -0.81
C ASP A 53 6.41 -17.57 -0.57
N PRO A 54 6.55 -18.79 -1.10
CA PRO A 54 5.61 -19.89 -0.87
C PRO A 54 5.44 -20.26 0.61
N THR A 55 6.45 -20.00 1.44
CA THR A 55 6.42 -20.28 2.89
C THR A 55 5.66 -19.23 3.67
N ASP A 56 5.51 -18.03 3.11
CA ASP A 56 4.74 -16.95 3.71
C ASP A 56 3.24 -17.16 3.52
N THR A 57 2.45 -16.64 4.46
CA THR A 57 0.98 -16.63 4.34
C THR A 57 0.50 -15.27 3.84
N ARG A 58 -0.13 -15.25 2.66
CA ARG A 58 -0.68 -14.01 2.08
C ARG A 58 -1.91 -13.53 2.85
N HIS A 59 -1.75 -12.51 3.67
CA HIS A 59 -2.88 -11.87 4.38
C HIS A 59 -3.55 -10.80 3.52
N ARG A 60 -4.77 -11.09 3.05
CA ARG A 60 -5.62 -10.08 2.39
C ARG A 60 -6.54 -9.42 3.41
N LYS A 61 -6.49 -8.08 3.50
CA LYS A 61 -7.45 -7.33 4.33
C LYS A 61 -8.87 -7.61 3.84
N LYS A 62 -9.83 -7.78 4.77
CA LYS A 62 -11.24 -7.89 4.42
C LYS A 62 -11.62 -6.69 3.54
N LYS A 63 -12.29 -6.94 2.42
CA LYS A 63 -12.81 -5.85 1.57
C LYS A 63 -13.76 -5.01 2.42
N LYS A 64 -13.44 -3.72 2.60
CA LYS A 64 -14.35 -2.79 3.25
C LYS A 64 -15.50 -2.52 2.28
N HIS A 65 -16.74 -2.58 2.75
CA HIS A 65 -17.89 -2.21 1.93
C HIS A 65 -18.05 -0.69 1.98
N PRO A 66 -17.86 0.03 0.86
CA PRO A 66 -18.04 1.46 0.84
C PRO A 66 -19.52 1.78 1.10
N LYS A 67 -19.78 2.86 1.85
CA LYS A 67 -21.14 3.30 2.14
C LYS A 67 -21.87 3.80 0.89
N TYR A 68 -21.11 4.39 -0.04
CA TYR A 68 -21.59 4.95 -1.30
C TYR A 68 -20.71 4.48 -2.45
N THR A 69 -21.31 4.22 -3.61
CA THR A 69 -20.60 3.66 -4.76
C THR A 69 -20.37 4.65 -5.89
N GLN A 70 -21.26 5.63 -6.05
CA GLN A 70 -21.22 6.63 -7.11
C GLN A 70 -21.36 8.05 -6.55
N PHE A 71 -20.78 9.01 -7.27
CA PHE A 71 -20.69 10.40 -6.87
C PHE A 71 -20.95 11.32 -8.08
N ASP A 72 -21.45 12.52 -7.83
CA ASP A 72 -21.52 13.58 -8.84
C ASP A 72 -20.17 14.30 -9.04
N ALA A 73 -20.15 15.32 -9.91
CA ALA A 73 -18.96 16.11 -10.20
C ALA A 73 -18.45 16.87 -8.97
N GLU A 74 -19.34 17.18 -8.03
CA GLU A 74 -19.06 17.87 -6.77
C GLU A 74 -18.54 16.94 -5.67
N GLY A 75 -18.57 15.61 -5.90
CA GLY A 75 -18.16 14.59 -4.93
C GLY A 75 -19.26 14.18 -3.95
N VAL A 76 -20.51 14.56 -4.19
CA VAL A 76 -21.67 14.17 -3.36
C VAL A 76 -22.17 12.79 -3.80
N PRO A 77 -22.44 11.87 -2.86
CA PRO A 77 -22.96 10.55 -3.17
C PRO A 77 -24.30 10.57 -3.93
N THR A 78 -24.41 9.72 -4.95
CA THR A 78 -25.64 9.52 -5.71
C THR A 78 -26.28 8.16 -5.47
N HIS A 79 -25.48 7.14 -5.13
CA HIS A 79 -25.93 5.77 -4.92
C HIS A 79 -25.40 5.18 -3.61
N ASP A 80 -26.16 4.28 -3.01
CA ASP A 80 -25.78 3.53 -1.82
C ASP A 80 -24.85 2.34 -2.11
N HIS A 81 -24.48 1.59 -1.08
CA HIS A 81 -23.66 0.38 -1.18
C HIS A 81 -24.21 -0.74 -2.07
N ASN A 82 -25.51 -0.74 -2.37
CA ASN A 82 -26.18 -1.70 -3.24
C ASN A 82 -26.33 -1.16 -4.67
N ASN A 83 -25.71 -0.02 -4.99
CA ASN A 83 -25.88 0.70 -6.26
C ASN A 83 -27.33 1.15 -6.50
N VAL A 84 -28.10 1.39 -5.45
CA VAL A 84 -29.44 1.97 -5.54
C VAL A 84 -29.32 3.48 -5.40
N GLU A 85 -30.02 4.22 -6.25
CA GLU A 85 -30.07 5.67 -6.18
C GLU A 85 -30.59 6.15 -4.82
N LEU A 86 -29.89 7.14 -4.25
CA LEU A 86 -30.29 7.75 -2.99
C LEU A 86 -31.56 8.60 -3.17
N ALA A 87 -32.43 8.58 -2.16
CA ALA A 87 -33.59 9.45 -2.13
C ALA A 87 -33.18 10.94 -2.22
N ARG A 88 -34.06 11.75 -2.82
CA ARG A 88 -33.80 13.20 -3.02
C ARG A 88 -33.45 13.91 -1.71
N ASP A 89 -34.16 13.57 -0.63
CA ASP A 89 -33.95 14.20 0.68
C ASP A 89 -32.57 13.87 1.27
N GLU A 90 -32.12 12.63 1.13
CA GLU A 90 -30.78 12.22 1.58
C GLU A 90 -29.71 12.91 0.72
N ARG A 91 -29.90 12.99 -0.60
CA ARG A 91 -28.99 13.72 -1.50
C ARG A 91 -28.89 15.20 -1.11
N ASN A 92 -30.00 15.85 -0.79
CA ASN A 92 -30.04 17.24 -0.32
C ASN A 92 -29.28 17.41 1.00
N ARG A 93 -29.44 16.47 1.93
CA ARG A 93 -28.72 16.47 3.20
C ARG A 93 -27.21 16.33 3.00
N LEU A 94 -26.78 15.39 2.14
CA LEU A 94 -25.36 15.18 1.84
C LEU A 94 -24.74 16.38 1.13
N LYS A 95 -25.49 17.03 0.24
CA LYS A 95 -25.07 18.29 -0.40
C LYS A 95 -24.83 19.40 0.62
N LYS A 96 -25.74 19.56 1.61
CA LYS A 96 -25.56 20.53 2.70
C LYS A 96 -24.34 20.22 3.57
N LEU A 97 -24.05 18.94 3.82
CA LEU A 97 -22.84 18.52 4.52
C LEU A 97 -21.56 18.85 3.74
N MET A 98 -21.55 18.62 2.43
CA MET A 98 -20.44 18.99 1.54
C MET A 98 -20.17 20.50 1.56
N GLU A 99 -21.22 21.31 1.46
CA GLU A 99 -21.11 22.77 1.49
C GLU A 99 -20.55 23.26 2.83
N ASN A 100 -21.06 22.73 3.95
CA ASN A 100 -20.51 23.02 5.27
C ASN A 100 -19.03 22.63 5.38
N LYS A 101 -18.64 21.48 4.81
CA LYS A 101 -17.25 21.04 4.83
C LYS A 101 -16.37 21.95 3.99
N ARG A 102 -16.81 22.33 2.79
CA ARG A 102 -16.11 23.32 1.95
C ARG A 102 -15.94 24.67 2.66
N ASN A 103 -16.90 25.09 3.48
CA ASN A 103 -16.76 26.31 4.28
C ASN A 103 -15.72 26.15 5.42
N GLU A 104 -15.57 24.96 5.99
CA GLU A 104 -14.62 24.67 7.06
C GLU A 104 -13.17 24.58 6.55
N ILE A 105 -12.94 23.83 5.46
CA ILE A 105 -11.58 23.56 4.94
C ILE A 105 -11.19 24.39 3.71
N GLY A 106 -12.13 25.16 3.14
CA GLY A 106 -11.97 25.89 1.90
C GLY A 106 -12.35 25.08 0.64
N CYS A 107 -12.41 25.76 -0.51
CA CYS A 107 -12.72 25.15 -1.82
C CYS A 107 -11.51 24.41 -2.43
N GLY A 108 -10.30 24.65 -1.92
CA GLY A 108 -9.06 24.10 -2.46
C GLY A 108 -8.64 22.78 -1.81
N THR A 109 -7.81 22.02 -2.52
CA THR A 109 -7.07 20.89 -1.96
C THR A 109 -5.95 21.42 -1.07
N THR A 110 -6.14 21.40 0.24
CA THR A 110 -5.11 21.84 1.20
C THR A 110 -4.17 20.69 1.49
N VAL A 111 -2.86 20.90 1.36
CA VAL A 111 -1.84 19.91 1.75
C VAL A 111 -1.20 20.38 3.06
N THR A 112 -1.41 19.63 4.15
CA THR A 112 -0.80 19.91 5.45
C THR A 112 0.33 18.93 5.71
N GLU A 113 1.55 19.42 5.91
CA GLU A 113 2.70 18.60 6.28
C GLU A 113 2.74 18.44 7.81
N LEU A 114 2.61 17.21 8.30
CA LEU A 114 2.63 16.87 9.72
C LEU A 114 4.06 16.80 10.25
N ARG A 115 4.24 16.91 11.57
CA ARG A 115 5.53 16.72 12.25
C ARG A 115 6.00 15.27 12.08
N GLY A 116 6.69 15.00 10.98
CA GLY A 116 7.09 13.67 10.53
C GLY A 116 7.23 13.55 9.01
N GLY A 117 6.88 14.60 8.25
CA GLY A 117 6.96 14.61 6.78
C GLY A 117 5.79 13.93 6.08
N GLU A 118 4.81 13.41 6.84
CA GLU A 118 3.56 12.90 6.29
C GLU A 118 2.71 14.08 5.79
N LYS A 119 2.32 14.03 4.52
CA LYS A 119 1.47 15.05 3.89
C LYS A 119 0.02 14.59 3.93
N ALA A 120 -0.83 15.32 4.65
CA ALA A 120 -2.27 15.12 4.69
C ALA A 120 -2.93 16.02 3.64
N ILE A 121 -3.55 15.40 2.62
CA ILE A 121 -4.33 16.11 1.61
C ILE A 121 -5.77 16.21 2.11
N GLN A 122 -6.23 17.44 2.35
CA GLN A 122 -7.60 17.75 2.71
C GLN A 122 -8.35 18.22 1.46
N ASP A 123 -9.30 17.41 1.01
CA ASP A 123 -10.19 17.72 -0.11
C ASP A 123 -11.62 17.39 0.30
N ALA A 124 -12.49 18.41 0.31
CA ALA A 124 -13.90 18.26 0.70
C ALA A 124 -14.61 17.23 -0.18
N SER A 125 -14.30 17.17 -1.47
CA SER A 125 -14.91 16.22 -2.42
C SER A 125 -14.64 14.75 -2.05
N LEU A 126 -13.61 14.49 -1.25
CA LEU A 126 -13.23 13.15 -0.78
C LEU A 126 -13.88 12.79 0.55
N MET A 127 -14.61 13.69 1.23
CA MET A 127 -15.10 13.46 2.60
C MET A 127 -16.01 12.23 2.73
N PHE A 128 -16.74 11.89 1.65
CA PHE A 128 -17.62 10.72 1.59
C PHE A 128 -16.90 9.48 1.04
N ARG A 129 -15.79 9.66 0.32
CA ARG A 129 -14.97 8.58 -0.23
C ARG A 129 -14.17 7.95 0.91
N GLY A 130 -14.43 6.67 1.17
CA GLY A 130 -13.80 5.94 2.28
C GLY A 130 -14.69 5.76 3.51
N MET A 131 -15.89 6.35 3.54
CA MET A 131 -16.93 5.92 4.48
C MET A 131 -17.30 4.47 4.18
N VAL A 132 -17.34 3.64 5.21
CA VAL A 132 -17.61 2.21 5.09
C VAL A 132 -18.75 1.81 6.01
N ILE A 133 -19.48 0.78 5.62
CA ILE A 133 -20.52 0.19 6.47
C ILE A 133 -19.83 -0.65 7.54
N SER A 134 -20.01 -0.27 8.80
CA SER A 134 -19.69 -1.15 9.93
C SER A 134 -20.74 -2.27 9.96
N LYS A 135 -20.31 -3.51 9.76
CA LYS A 135 -21.13 -4.69 10.10
C LYS A 135 -21.03 -4.95 11.60
#